data_AF-A0ABD0KVH5-F1
#
_entry.id   AF-A0ABD0KVH5-F1
#
_cell.length_a   1.000
_cell.length_b   1.000
_cell.length_c   1.000
_cell.angle_alpha   90.00
_cell.angle_beta   90.00
_cell.angle_gamma   90.00
#
_symmetry.space_group_name_H-M   'P 1'
#
loop_
_entity.id
_entity.type
_entity.pdbx_description
1 polymer ?
#
loop_
_entity_poly.entity_id
_entity_poly.type
_entity_poly.pdbx_seq_one_letter_code
_entity_poly.pdbx_strand_id
1 'polypeptide(L)'
;MSDNENEKVDVKSVEDLRRTVAQLQVQLETDRKRLASSQRTENSTVFLSDQRRIARFTDRPQEPGDVSLQDWLDDIRAAITFRGIRDNDHAAFILEHLGGKARREIIGRGGAKLSGEQIFSILEHVFGDGASIARIQSQFYSYRQGEEDLLTCSHNLATLADKIEAVEKDTAFSKRKK
;
A
#
# COMPACT_ATOMS: atom_id res chain seq x y z
N MET A 1 -76.75 -20.87 12.28
CA MET A 1 -76.06 -21.54 13.40
C MET A 1 -74.93 -22.33 12.78
N SER A 2 -73.71 -21.91 13.10
CA SER A 2 -72.46 -22.34 12.50
C SER A 2 -71.79 -23.32 13.47
N ASP A 3 -71.36 -24.48 13.00
CA ASP A 3 -70.40 -25.38 13.67
C ASP A 3 -69.87 -26.32 12.56
N ASN A 4 -68.70 -26.11 11.96
CA ASN A 4 -67.31 -26.26 12.42
C ASN A 4 -66.81 -27.72 12.39
N GLU A 5 -66.51 -28.23 11.19
CA GLU A 5 -65.74 -29.47 10.97
C GLU A 5 -64.66 -29.24 9.90
N ASN A 6 -63.71 -28.36 10.15
CA ASN A 6 -62.54 -28.24 9.27
C ASN A 6 -61.27 -27.93 10.06
N GLU A 7 -60.82 -28.82 10.93
CA GLU A 7 -59.43 -28.76 11.42
C GLU A 7 -58.94 -30.05 12.08
N LYS A 8 -59.09 -31.20 11.40
CA LYS A 8 -58.24 -32.36 11.70
C LYS A 8 -56.92 -32.20 10.94
N VAL A 9 -56.25 -31.06 11.14
CA VAL A 9 -54.88 -30.84 10.67
C VAL A 9 -54.05 -31.96 11.28
N ASP A 10 -53.40 -32.69 10.39
CA ASP A 10 -52.81 -34.00 10.60
C ASP A 10 -51.80 -33.98 11.76
N VAL A 11 -52.28 -34.34 12.96
CA VAL A 11 -51.48 -34.39 14.20
C VAL A 11 -50.23 -35.27 14.03
N LYS A 12 -50.30 -36.27 13.13
CA LYS A 12 -49.15 -37.11 12.76
C LYS A 12 -48.07 -36.32 12.03
N SER A 13 -48.46 -35.46 11.09
CA SER A 13 -47.54 -34.56 10.38
C SER A 13 -46.85 -33.58 11.33
N VAL A 14 -47.57 -33.06 12.33
CA VAL A 14 -47.00 -32.16 13.35
C VAL A 14 -46.02 -32.91 14.27
N GLU A 15 -46.34 -34.15 14.65
CA GLU A 15 -45.42 -34.99 15.43
C GLU A 15 -44.18 -35.40 14.66
N ASP A 16 -44.32 -35.69 13.36
CA ASP A 16 -43.19 -36.01 12.49
C ASP A 16 -42.29 -34.80 12.27
N LEU A 17 -42.86 -33.60 12.09
CA LEU A 17 -42.10 -32.35 12.04
C LEU A 17 -41.35 -32.08 13.35
N ARG A 18 -41.97 -32.36 14.51
CA ARG A 18 -41.30 -32.23 15.82
C ARG A 18 -40.14 -33.21 15.95
N ARG A 19 -40.27 -34.44 15.43
CA ARG A 19 -39.17 -35.41 15.38
C ARG A 19 -38.04 -34.95 14.47
N THR A 20 -38.36 -34.39 13.31
CA THR A 20 -37.36 -33.85 12.38
C THR A 20 -36.61 -32.66 12.99
N VAL A 21 -37.31 -31.75 13.67
CA VAL A 21 -36.67 -30.62 14.36
C VAL A 21 -35.76 -31.11 15.48
N ALA A 22 -36.19 -32.07 16.28
CA ALA A 22 -35.35 -32.66 17.32
C ALA A 22 -34.10 -33.34 16.75
N GLN A 23 -34.23 -34.08 15.64
CA GLN A 23 -33.09 -34.68 14.94
C GLN A 23 -32.11 -33.63 14.39
N LEU A 24 -32.62 -32.58 13.74
CA LEU A 24 -31.78 -31.50 13.21
C LEU A 24 -31.04 -30.72 14.30
N GLN A 25 -31.67 -30.53 15.46
CA GLN A 25 -31.02 -29.90 16.61
C GLN A 25 -29.86 -30.75 17.15
N VAL A 26 -30.06 -32.06 17.27
CA VAL A 26 -28.99 -32.99 17.67
C VAL A 26 -27.87 -32.99 16.63
N GLN A 27 -28.21 -32.99 15.34
CA GLN A 27 -27.25 -32.93 14.23
C GLN A 27 -26.41 -31.64 14.29
N LEU A 28 -27.04 -30.48 14.49
CA LEU A 28 -26.37 -29.20 14.64
C LEU A 28 -25.44 -29.17 15.86
N GLU A 29 -25.86 -29.76 16.98
CA GLU A 29 -25.01 -29.81 18.17
C GLU A 29 -23.81 -30.74 17.97
N THR A 30 -23.99 -31.87 17.27
CA THR A 30 -22.89 -32.76 16.89
C THR A 30 -21.93 -32.11 15.90
N ASP A 31 -22.44 -31.37 14.91
CA ASP A 31 -21.62 -30.67 13.92
C ASP A 31 -20.90 -29.47 14.56
N ARG A 32 -21.54 -28.77 15.49
CA ARG A 32 -20.91 -27.71 16.29
C ARG A 32 -19.79 -28.25 17.17
N LYS A 33 -19.98 -29.42 17.79
CA LYS A 33 -18.93 -30.11 18.56
C LYS A 33 -17.80 -30.59 17.64
N ARG A 34 -18.11 -31.12 16.45
CA ARG A 34 -17.13 -31.49 15.42
C ARG A 34 -16.32 -30.29 14.95
N LEU A 35 -16.96 -29.16 14.66
CA LEU A 35 -16.31 -27.90 14.30
C LEU A 35 -15.46 -27.35 15.46
N ALA A 36 -15.94 -27.41 16.70
CA ALA A 36 -15.17 -27.01 17.88
C ALA A 36 -13.95 -27.93 18.15
N SER A 37 -14.04 -29.22 17.83
CA SER A 37 -12.89 -30.14 17.86
C SER A 37 -11.97 -29.99 16.64
N SER A 38 -12.50 -29.61 15.47
CA SER A 38 -11.73 -29.38 14.25
C SER A 38 -10.98 -28.05 14.28
N GLN A 39 -11.46 -27.05 15.05
CA GLN A 39 -10.74 -25.80 15.33
C GLN A 39 -9.46 -25.99 16.17
N ARG A 40 -9.18 -27.19 16.69
CA ARG A 40 -7.91 -27.49 17.37
C ARG A 40 -6.85 -28.15 16.50
N THR A 41 -7.14 -28.42 15.23
CA THR A 41 -6.16 -28.99 14.30
C THR A 41 -6.34 -28.42 12.90
N GLU A 42 -6.38 -27.10 12.81
CA GLU A 42 -5.83 -26.43 11.64
C GLU A 42 -4.99 -25.29 12.20
N ASN A 43 -3.67 -25.49 12.18
CA ASN A 43 -2.78 -24.38 11.98
C ASN A 43 -3.25 -23.75 10.67
N SER A 44 -4.23 -22.86 10.74
CA SER A 44 -4.49 -21.89 9.70
C SER A 44 -3.27 -21.00 9.75
N THR A 45 -2.20 -21.51 9.15
CA THR A 45 -1.12 -20.72 8.64
C THR A 45 -1.79 -19.92 7.54
N VAL A 46 -2.47 -18.85 7.95
CA VAL A 46 -2.70 -17.71 7.10
C VAL A 46 -1.29 -17.38 6.66
N PHE A 47 -0.93 -17.78 5.44
CA PHE A 47 0.17 -17.17 4.73
C PHE A 47 -0.25 -15.71 4.60
N LEU A 48 0.08 -14.92 5.62
CA LEU A 48 0.30 -13.50 5.46
C LEU A 48 1.36 -13.47 4.38
N SER A 49 0.93 -13.26 3.14
CA SER A 49 1.80 -13.00 2.01
C SER A 49 2.83 -12.03 2.53
N ASP A 50 4.08 -12.50 2.51
CA ASP A 50 5.30 -11.87 3.01
C ASP A 50 5.09 -10.37 3.21
N GLN A 51 5.20 -9.87 4.44
CA GLN A 51 5.17 -8.44 4.70
C GLN A 51 6.01 -7.78 3.62
N ARG A 52 5.38 -7.09 2.66
CA ARG A 52 6.03 -6.59 1.44
C ARG A 52 7.33 -5.94 1.89
N ARG A 53 8.47 -6.62 1.69
CA ARG A 53 9.72 -6.23 2.34
C ARG A 53 10.11 -4.94 1.68
N ILE A 54 9.85 -3.82 2.35
CA ILE A 54 10.12 -2.50 1.80
C ILE A 54 11.63 -2.46 1.54
N ALA A 55 11.99 -2.22 0.29
CA ALA A 55 13.39 -2.15 -0.09
C ALA A 55 14.08 -1.05 0.72
N ARG A 56 15.38 -1.23 1.00
CA ARG A 56 16.14 -0.16 1.65
C ARG A 56 16.47 0.92 0.64
N PHE A 57 16.12 2.17 0.94
CA PHE A 57 16.48 3.30 0.09
C PHE A 57 17.86 3.84 0.48
N THR A 58 18.80 3.81 -0.47
CA THR A 58 20.21 4.14 -0.22
C THR A 58 20.66 5.42 -0.92
N ASP A 59 20.26 5.59 -2.18
CA ASP A 59 20.61 6.72 -3.05
C ASP A 59 19.57 6.86 -4.19
N ARG A 60 19.71 7.88 -5.03
CA ARG A 60 18.89 8.06 -6.24
C ARG A 60 18.97 6.85 -7.17
N PRO A 61 17.89 6.53 -7.92
CA PRO A 61 17.91 5.50 -8.95
C PRO A 61 19.05 5.76 -9.94
N GLN A 62 19.98 4.83 -10.06
CA GLN A 62 21.08 4.89 -11.04
C GLN A 62 20.88 3.87 -12.16
N GLU A 63 20.22 2.75 -11.88
CA GLU A 63 19.99 1.67 -12.84
C GLU A 63 18.50 1.47 -13.14
N PRO A 64 18.14 1.03 -14.37
CA PRO A 64 16.78 0.67 -14.73
C PRO A 64 16.35 -0.60 -13.98
N GLY A 65 15.75 -0.42 -12.81
CA GLY A 65 15.41 -1.48 -11.85
C GLY A 65 15.41 -0.99 -10.40
N ASP A 66 16.06 0.15 -10.14
CA ASP A 66 16.03 0.81 -8.84
C ASP A 66 14.65 1.42 -8.55
N VAL A 67 14.17 1.24 -7.32
CA VAL A 67 12.91 1.82 -6.84
C VAL A 67 13.06 3.35 -6.79
N SER A 68 12.13 4.07 -7.42
CA SER A 68 12.13 5.54 -7.36
C SER A 68 11.91 6.02 -5.93
N LEU A 69 12.36 7.23 -5.59
CA LEU A 69 12.08 7.77 -4.25
C LEU A 69 10.58 7.84 -4.00
N GLN A 70 9.78 8.24 -4.99
CA GLN A 70 8.33 8.38 -4.85
C GLN A 70 7.66 7.02 -4.60
N ASP A 71 8.00 5.99 -5.37
CA ASP A 71 7.49 4.63 -5.14
C ASP A 71 7.87 4.11 -3.74
N TRP A 72 9.10 4.40 -3.30
CA TRP A 72 9.57 4.01 -1.98
C TRP A 72 8.84 4.76 -0.86
N LEU A 73 8.58 6.06 -1.03
CA LEU A 73 7.82 6.87 -0.06
C LEU A 73 6.39 6.35 0.07
N ASP A 74 5.75 6.01 -1.04
CA ASP A 74 4.40 5.43 -1.05
C ASP A 74 4.38 4.07 -0.36
N ASP A 75 5.36 3.20 -0.61
CA ASP A 75 5.51 1.92 0.08
C ASP A 75 5.70 2.08 1.60
N ILE A 76 6.51 3.05 2.03
CA ILE A 76 6.71 3.34 3.46
C ILE A 76 5.43 3.89 4.11
N ARG A 77 4.72 4.80 3.44
CA ARG A 77 3.44 5.35 3.93
C ARG A 77 2.38 4.27 4.06
N ALA A 78 2.29 3.39 3.05
CA ALA A 78 1.40 2.24 3.08
C ALA A 78 1.76 1.29 4.24
N ALA A 79 3.05 1.05 4.49
CA ALA A 79 3.49 0.17 5.57
C ALA A 79 3.25 0.76 6.97
N ILE A 80 3.46 2.07 7.15
CA ILE A 80 3.14 2.78 8.40
C ILE A 80 1.64 2.64 8.70
N THR A 81 0.81 2.86 7.68
CA THR A 81 -0.65 2.78 7.78
C THR A 81 -1.12 1.36 8.07
N PHE A 82 -0.60 0.37 7.33
CA PHE A 82 -0.97 -1.04 7.47
C PHE A 82 -0.55 -1.63 8.83
N ARG A 83 0.63 -1.23 9.34
CA ARG A 83 1.14 -1.72 10.63
C ARG A 83 0.62 -0.92 11.83
N GLY A 84 -0.09 0.18 11.61
CA GLY A 84 -0.58 1.04 12.68
C GLY A 84 0.54 1.61 13.56
N ILE A 85 1.66 2.02 12.95
CA ILE A 85 2.82 2.53 13.69
C ILE A 85 2.43 3.86 14.35
N ARG A 86 2.80 4.05 15.61
CA ARG A 86 2.58 5.30 16.34
C ARG A 86 3.47 6.42 15.79
N ASP A 87 2.98 7.65 15.80
CA ASP A 87 3.67 8.82 15.23
C ASP A 87 5.09 9.02 15.76
N ASN A 88 5.31 8.73 17.05
CA ASN A 88 6.64 8.82 17.68
C ASN A 88 7.63 7.76 17.15
N ASP A 89 7.11 6.63 16.68
CA ASP A 89 7.91 5.51 16.17
C ASP A 89 8.14 5.60 14.65
N HIS A 90 7.44 6.51 13.94
CA HIS A 90 7.58 6.68 12.49
C HIS A 90 9.02 7.02 12.09
N ALA A 91 9.67 7.93 12.82
CA ALA A 91 11.03 8.34 12.51
C ALA A 91 12.03 7.19 12.62
N ALA A 92 11.90 6.37 13.67
CA ALA A 92 12.73 5.19 13.87
C ALA A 92 12.47 4.15 12.78
N PHE A 93 11.21 3.92 12.42
CA PHE A 93 10.82 3.00 11.36
C PHE A 93 11.39 3.42 9.99
N ILE A 94 11.26 4.71 9.63
CA ILE A 94 11.79 5.23 8.36
C ILE A 94 13.32 5.08 8.34
N LEU A 95 14.01 5.39 9.43
CA LEU A 95 15.46 5.26 9.55
C LEU A 95 15.98 3.82 9.39
N GLU A 96 15.20 2.81 9.78
CA GLU A 96 15.54 1.39 9.59
C GLU A 96 15.53 0.99 8.10
N HIS A 97 14.64 1.62 7.34
CA HIS A 97 14.46 1.38 5.90
C HIS A 97 15.32 2.31 5.05
N LEU A 98 16.03 3.26 5.65
CA LEU A 98 17.06 4.06 5.00
C LEU A 98 18.44 3.41 5.13
N GLY A 99 19.23 3.48 4.06
CA GLY A 99 20.61 3.03 4.01
C GLY A 99 21.55 4.07 3.41
N GLY A 100 22.84 3.73 3.33
CA GLY A 100 23.81 4.45 2.52
C GLY A 100 23.92 5.96 2.78
N LYS A 101 23.76 6.76 1.73
CA LYS A 101 23.85 8.23 1.79
C LYS A 101 22.58 8.82 2.39
N ALA A 102 21.41 8.29 2.04
CA ALA A 102 20.13 8.76 2.53
C ALA A 102 20.04 8.71 4.06
N ARG A 103 20.47 7.61 4.68
CA ARG A 103 20.49 7.51 6.15
C ARG A 103 21.45 8.51 6.80
N ARG A 104 22.64 8.72 6.23
CA ARG A 104 23.62 9.69 6.77
C ARG A 104 23.10 11.12 6.71
N GLU A 105 22.41 11.48 5.64
CA GLU A 105 21.81 12.80 5.47
C GLU A 105 20.77 13.09 6.56
N ILE A 106 19.87 12.14 6.82
CA ILE A 106 18.84 12.29 7.85
C ILE A 106 19.45 12.33 9.25
N ILE A 107 20.42 11.45 9.54
CA ILE A 107 21.14 11.47 10.83
C ILE A 107 21.83 12.83 11.04
N GLY A 108 22.48 13.37 10.02
CA GLY A 108 23.18 14.66 10.10
C GLY A 108 22.25 15.85 10.36
N ARG A 109 20.97 15.75 9.99
CA ARG A 109 19.97 16.83 10.13
C ARG A 109 19.09 16.71 11.38
N GLY A 110 19.24 15.65 12.18
CA GLY A 110 18.48 15.46 13.43
C GLY A 110 18.07 14.02 13.72
N GLY A 111 18.20 13.10 12.76
CA GLY A 111 17.95 11.67 12.94
C GLY A 111 16.56 11.39 13.51
N ALA A 112 16.50 10.62 14.60
CA ALA A 112 15.26 10.22 15.25
C ALA A 112 14.52 11.35 16.00
N LYS A 113 15.09 12.56 16.06
CA LYS A 113 14.41 13.73 16.63
C LYS A 113 13.47 14.43 15.65
N LEU A 114 13.56 14.08 14.36
CA LEU A 114 12.69 14.60 13.31
C LEU A 114 11.35 13.85 13.30
N SER A 115 10.28 14.52 12.88
CA SER A 115 9.02 13.82 12.59
C SER A 115 9.14 13.01 11.29
N GLY A 116 8.29 12.00 11.11
CA GLY A 116 8.24 11.22 9.86
C GLY A 116 8.05 12.10 8.62
N GLU A 117 7.15 13.09 8.71
CA GLU A 117 6.91 14.08 7.66
C GLU A 117 8.15 14.92 7.33
N GLN A 118 8.90 15.36 8.35
CA GLN A 118 10.14 16.10 8.13
C GLN A 118 11.19 15.26 7.39
N ILE A 119 11.27 13.96 7.72
CA ILE A 119 12.17 13.04 7.03
C ILE A 119 11.77 12.90 5.56
N PHE A 120 10.48 12.74 5.26
CA PHE A 120 9.99 12.68 3.88
C PHE A 120 10.33 13.95 3.09
N SER A 121 10.05 15.14 3.64
CA SER A 121 10.38 16.40 2.97
C SER A 121 11.88 16.55 2.70
N ILE A 122 12.74 16.12 3.62
CA ILE A 122 14.19 16.15 3.42
C ILE A 122 14.61 15.17 2.31
N LEU A 123 14.06 13.95 2.32
CA LEU A 123 14.36 12.96 1.29
C LEU A 123 13.91 13.45 -0.09
N GLU A 124 12.72 14.02 -0.20
CA GLU A 124 12.23 14.63 -1.45
C GLU A 124 13.13 15.77 -1.91
N HIS A 125 13.62 16.60 -1.00
CA HIS A 125 14.48 17.72 -1.35
C HIS A 125 15.88 17.27 -1.82
N VAL A 126 16.48 16.28 -1.15
CA VAL A 126 17.86 15.86 -1.41
C VAL A 126 17.95 14.78 -2.49
N PHE A 127 17.02 13.82 -2.46
CA PHE A 127 16.99 12.64 -3.31
C PHE A 127 15.80 12.57 -4.25
N GLY A 128 14.80 13.44 -4.07
CA GLY A 128 13.65 13.45 -4.96
C GLY A 128 14.02 13.90 -6.37
N ASP A 129 13.02 13.83 -7.23
CA ASP A 129 13.12 14.16 -8.65
C ASP A 129 13.24 15.67 -8.90
N GLY A 130 13.87 16.38 -7.96
CA GLY A 130 14.61 17.60 -8.21
C GLY A 130 15.80 17.32 -9.13
N ALA A 131 15.55 16.80 -10.33
CA ALA A 131 16.20 17.42 -11.46
C ALA A 131 15.73 18.86 -11.41
N SER A 132 16.55 19.76 -10.86
CA SER A 132 16.27 21.19 -10.97
C SER A 132 15.88 21.45 -12.42
N ILE A 133 14.94 22.36 -12.68
CA ILE A 133 14.48 22.66 -14.03
C ILE A 133 15.66 22.78 -15.03
N ALA A 134 16.79 23.33 -14.58
CA ALA A 134 18.04 23.41 -15.32
C ALA A 134 18.63 22.06 -15.76
N ARG A 135 18.54 21.01 -14.93
CA ARG A 135 18.97 19.64 -15.29
C ARG A 135 18.05 19.00 -16.32
N ILE A 136 16.72 19.15 -16.18
CA ILE A 136 15.77 18.60 -17.17
C ILE A 136 15.91 19.33 -18.50
N GLN A 137 16.01 20.66 -18.45
CA GLN A 137 16.31 21.50 -19.62
C GLN A 137 17.66 21.11 -20.26
N SER A 138 18.70 20.91 -19.45
CA SER A 138 19.99 20.45 -19.97
C SER A 138 19.86 19.10 -20.68
N GLN A 139 19.10 18.16 -20.13
CA GLN A 139 18.87 16.86 -20.76
C GLN A 139 18.06 16.99 -22.06
N PHE A 140 17.05 17.86 -22.10
CA PHE A 140 16.27 18.15 -23.30
C PHE A 140 17.13 18.77 -24.41
N TYR A 141 17.89 19.83 -24.10
CA TYR A 141 18.71 20.54 -25.09
C TYR A 141 19.97 19.78 -25.50
N SER A 142 20.45 18.86 -24.66
CA SER A 142 21.61 18.01 -25.00
C SER A 142 21.19 16.70 -25.69
N TYR A 143 19.88 16.43 -25.80
CA TYR A 143 19.39 15.22 -26.45
C TYR A 143 19.77 15.23 -27.94
N ARG A 144 20.44 14.17 -28.38
CA ARG A 144 20.77 13.94 -29.78
C ARG A 144 20.25 12.57 -30.16
N GLN A 145 19.50 12.50 -31.25
CA GLN A 145 19.04 11.23 -31.79
C GLN A 145 20.25 10.34 -32.12
N GLY A 146 20.30 9.18 -31.48
CA GLY A 146 21.32 8.16 -31.71
C GLY A 146 20.89 7.16 -32.80
N GLU A 147 21.04 5.87 -32.51
CA GLU A 147 20.58 4.77 -33.38
C GLU A 147 19.09 4.43 -33.22
N GLU A 148 18.36 5.18 -32.40
CA GLU A 148 16.95 4.96 -32.10
C GLU A 148 16.01 5.45 -33.21
N ASP A 149 14.83 4.82 -33.31
CA ASP A 149 13.79 5.23 -34.26
C ASP A 149 13.22 6.62 -33.94
N LEU A 150 12.75 7.31 -34.98
CA LEU A 150 12.18 8.66 -34.89
C LEU A 150 10.99 8.73 -33.92
N LEU A 151 10.17 7.68 -33.85
CA LEU A 151 9.05 7.63 -32.90
C LEU A 151 9.56 7.58 -31.46
N THR A 152 10.63 6.83 -31.19
CA THR A 152 11.22 6.70 -29.85
C THR A 152 11.88 8.01 -29.44
N CYS A 153 12.66 8.62 -30.34
CA CYS A 153 13.25 9.94 -30.15
C CYS A 153 12.19 11.01 -29.83
N SER A 154 11.11 11.07 -30.62
CA SER A 154 10.03 12.06 -30.41
C SER A 154 9.30 11.83 -29.09
N HIS A 155 9.05 10.58 -28.71
CA HIS A 155 8.46 10.25 -27.41
C HIS A 155 9.35 10.66 -26.24
N ASN A 156 10.66 10.39 -26.31
CA ASN A 156 11.62 10.78 -25.28
C ASN A 156 11.70 12.30 -25.10
N LEU A 157 11.75 13.05 -26.21
CA LEU A 157 11.73 14.51 -26.20
C LEU A 157 10.42 15.07 -25.64
N ALA A 158 9.27 14.53 -26.05
CA ALA A 158 7.97 14.94 -25.53
C ALA A 158 7.88 14.70 -24.02
N THR A 159 8.32 13.54 -23.55
CA THR A 159 8.35 13.20 -22.12
C THR A 159 9.22 14.19 -21.32
N LEU A 160 10.36 14.61 -21.87
CA LEU A 160 11.21 15.62 -21.24
C LEU A 160 10.55 17.01 -21.23
N ALA A 161 9.83 17.38 -22.29
CA ALA A 161 9.07 18.64 -22.36
C ALA A 161 7.90 18.67 -21.36
N ASP A 162 7.15 17.58 -21.25
CA ASP A 162 6.05 17.45 -20.28
C ASP A 162 6.56 17.59 -18.84
N LYS A 163 7.73 17.02 -18.55
CA LYS A 163 8.40 17.17 -17.24
C LYS A 163 8.83 18.61 -16.96
N ILE A 164 9.34 19.33 -17.96
CA ILE A 164 9.67 20.76 -17.84
C ILE A 164 8.40 21.55 -17.50
N GLU A 165 7.31 21.33 -18.23
CA GLU A 165 6.05 22.04 -18.03
C GLU A 165 5.45 21.76 -16.64
N ALA A 166 5.49 20.51 -16.19
CA ALA A 166 5.01 20.13 -14.86
C ALA A 166 5.80 20.85 -13.74
N VAL A 167 7.14 20.86 -13.83
CA VAL A 167 8.00 21.52 -12.84
C VAL A 167 7.82 23.04 -12.87
N GLU A 168 7.65 23.66 -14.04
CA GLU A 168 7.35 25.09 -14.14
C GLU A 168 6.00 25.45 -13.53
N LYS A 169 4.97 24.64 -13.77
CA LYS A 169 3.65 24.80 -13.14
C LYS A 169 3.76 24.68 -11.62
N ASP A 170 4.41 23.64 -11.09
CA ASP A 170 4.57 23.43 -9.65
C ASP A 170 5.37 24.55 -8.98
N THR A 171 6.39 25.07 -9.66
CA THR A 171 7.16 26.24 -9.21
C THR A 171 6.30 27.50 -9.20
N ALA A 172 5.44 27.70 -10.20
CA ALA A 172 4.51 28.82 -10.28
C ALA A 172 3.40 28.74 -9.21
N PHE A 173 2.88 27.54 -8.93
CA PHE A 173 1.90 27.31 -7.87
C PHE A 173 2.49 27.56 -6.47
N SER A 174 3.74 27.15 -6.23
CA SER A 174 4.44 27.43 -4.96
C SER A 174 4.72 28.92 -4.75
N LYS A 175 4.92 29.71 -5.81
CA LYS A 175 5.11 31.17 -5.71
C LYS A 175 3.83 31.94 -5.42
N ARG A 176 2.64 31.39 -5.68
CA ARG A 176 1.34 32.04 -5.44
C ARG A 176 0.75 31.79 -4.05
N LYS A 177 1.31 30.86 -3.26
CA LYS A 177 0.85 30.52 -1.91
C LYS A 177 1.67 31.16 -0.78
N LYS A 178 2.59 32.07 -1.11
CA LYS A 178 3.32 32.89 -0.14
C LYS A 178 2.77 34.31 -0.10
#